data_AF-A0A0S8C5C2-F1
#
_entry.id   AF-A0A0S8C5C2-F1
#
_cell.length_a   1.000
_cell.length_b   1.000
_cell.length_c   1.000
_cell.angle_alpha   90.00
_cell.angle_beta   90.00
_cell.angle_gamma   90.00
#
_symmetry.space_group_name_H-M   'P 1'
#
loop_
_entity.id
_entity.type
_entity.pdbx_description
1 polymer ?
#
loop_
_entity_poly.entity_id
_entity_poly.type
_entity_poly.pdbx_seq_one_letter_code
_entity_poly.pdbx_strand_id
1 'polypeptide(L)'
;MEREKRYWLDRKENVTKVYWSVWVLCGLLLLIEPAIDMHGKFSVEHWFGFHGLFGFVACVGLVLTAKALRRILMRPEDYYDR
;
A
#
# COMPACT_ATOMS: atom_id res chain seq x y z
N MET A 1 15.94 -32.42 14.77
CA MET A 1 16.11 -30.95 14.75
C MET A 1 15.93 -30.51 13.31
N GLU A 2 14.76 -29.99 12.97
CA GLU A 2 14.46 -29.49 11.62
C GLU A 2 15.45 -28.35 11.30
N ARG A 3 16.17 -28.43 10.18
CA ARG A 3 17.07 -27.36 9.75
C ARG A 3 16.23 -26.14 9.41
N GLU A 4 16.39 -25.06 10.17
CA GLU A 4 15.77 -23.77 9.88
C GLU A 4 16.12 -23.35 8.44
N LYS A 5 15.12 -23.36 7.55
CA LYS A 5 15.32 -22.98 6.15
C LYS A 5 15.44 -21.47 6.10
N ARG A 6 16.63 -20.97 5.76
CA ARG A 6 16.86 -19.53 5.59
C ARG A 6 16.39 -19.08 4.21
N TYR A 7 15.38 -18.21 4.17
CA TYR A 7 14.76 -17.74 2.94
C TYR A 7 15.48 -16.51 2.37
N TRP A 8 15.27 -16.23 1.09
CA TRP A 8 15.89 -15.09 0.42
C TRP A 8 15.49 -13.74 1.05
N LEU A 9 14.26 -13.62 1.54
CA LEU A 9 13.74 -12.42 2.22
C LEU A 9 14.18 -12.28 3.68
N ASP A 10 14.82 -13.29 4.29
CA ASP A 10 15.38 -13.14 5.65
C ASP A 10 16.62 -12.24 5.66
N ARG A 11 17.23 -12.02 4.50
CA ARG A 11 18.34 -11.08 4.35
C ARG A 11 17.80 -9.66 4.23
N LYS A 12 18.14 -8.83 5.22
CA LYS A 12 17.80 -7.39 5.26
C LYS A 12 18.14 -6.67 3.95
N GLU A 13 19.24 -7.04 3.29
CA GLU A 13 19.66 -6.44 2.02
C GLU A 13 18.65 -6.67 0.90
N ASN A 14 18.04 -7.85 0.85
CA ASN A 14 17.05 -8.20 -0.17
C ASN A 14 15.72 -7.49 0.08
N VAL A 15 15.33 -7.36 1.35
CA VAL A 15 14.17 -6.55 1.75
C VAL A 15 14.37 -5.09 1.34
N THR A 16 15.53 -4.50 1.62
CA THR A 16 15.86 -3.13 1.20
C THR A 16 15.80 -2.95 -0.32
N LYS A 17 16.26 -3.94 -1.09
CA LYS A 17 16.15 -3.91 -2.57
C LYS A 17 14.71 -3.89 -3.04
N VAL A 18 13.83 -4.70 -2.44
CA VAL A 18 12.40 -4.72 -2.77
C VAL A 18 11.74 -3.37 -2.44
N TYR A 19 12.06 -2.78 -1.28
CA TYR A 19 11.56 -1.44 -0.94
C TYR A 19 12.01 -0.39 -1.95
N TRP A 20 13.29 -0.40 -2.31
CA TRP A 20 13.83 0.52 -3.32
C TRP A 20 13.21 0.28 -4.70
N SER A 21 12.98 -0.97 -5.11
CA SER A 21 12.37 -1.27 -6.41
C SER A 21 10.94 -0.74 -6.50
N VAL A 22 10.17 -0.84 -5.42
CA VAL A 22 8.81 -0.28 -5.36
C VAL A 22 8.86 1.24 -5.45
N TRP A 23 9.75 1.89 -4.70
CA TRP A 23 9.92 3.35 -4.76
C TRP A 23 10.31 3.86 -6.14
N VAL A 24 11.27 3.18 -6.79
CA VAL A 24 11.70 3.50 -8.16
C VAL A 24 10.54 3.32 -9.14
N LEU A 25 9.79 2.22 -9.03
CA LEU A 25 8.64 1.96 -9.89
C LEU A 25 7.57 3.05 -9.71
N CYS A 26 7.20 3.39 -8.47
CA CYS A 26 6.26 4.48 -8.19
C CYS A 26 6.74 5.81 -8.78
N GLY A 27 8.01 6.18 -8.58
CA GLY A 27 8.57 7.40 -9.15
C GLY A 27 8.54 7.40 -10.68
N LEU A 28 8.85 6.27 -11.31
CA LEU A 28 8.83 6.13 -12.77
C LEU A 28 7.41 6.23 -13.34
N LEU A 29 6.42 5.63 -12.67
CA LEU A 29 5.00 5.80 -13.02
C LEU A 29 4.54 7.26 -12.92
N LEU A 30 4.92 7.98 -11.85
CA LEU A 30 4.61 9.41 -11.70
C LEU A 30 5.25 10.26 -12.81
N LEU A 31 6.46 9.91 -13.26
CA LEU A 31 7.13 10.61 -14.35
C LEU A 31 6.49 10.35 -15.72
N ILE A 32 5.82 9.21 -15.90
CA ILE A 32 5.11 8.85 -17.14
C ILE A 32 3.72 9.48 -17.21
N GLU A 33 3.05 9.73 -16.07
CA GLU A 33 1.72 10.36 -16.03
C GLU A 33 1.53 11.57 -16.98
N PRO A 34 2.43 12.57 -17.08
CA PRO A 34 2.23 13.74 -17.95
C PRO A 34 2.28 13.41 -19.45
N ALA A 35 2.83 12.25 -19.83
CA ALA A 35 2.85 11.78 -21.21
C ALA A 35 1.52 11.12 -21.63
N ILE A 36 0.58 10.95 -20.70
CA ILE A 36 -0.71 10.31 -20.93
C ILE A 36 -1.81 11.37 -20.75
N ASP A 37 -2.53 11.69 -21.82
CA ASP A 37 -3.72 12.55 -21.75
C ASP A 37 -4.88 11.84 -21.03
N MET A 38 -4.91 11.96 -19.71
CA MET A 38 -6.04 11.51 -18.91
C MET A 38 -7.22 12.47 -19.13
N HIS A 39 -8.27 11.97 -19.78
CA HIS A 39 -9.51 12.70 -20.01
C HIS A 39 -10.34 12.73 -18.72
N GLY A 40 -9.88 13.51 -17.75
CA GLY A 40 -10.61 13.80 -16.53
C GLY A 40 -11.88 14.58 -16.83
N LYS A 41 -12.98 14.28 -16.12
CA LYS A 41 -14.22 15.07 -16.18
C LYS A 41 -14.12 16.31 -15.30
N PHE A 42 -13.20 16.31 -14.34
CA PHE A 42 -13.01 17.38 -13.36
C PHE A 42 -11.63 18.02 -13.53
N SER A 43 -11.55 19.34 -13.38
CA SER A 43 -10.31 20.12 -13.53
C SER A 43 -9.20 19.69 -12.55
N VAL A 44 -9.54 19.06 -11.43
CA VAL A 44 -8.60 18.55 -10.42
C VAL A 44 -7.85 17.29 -10.89
N GLU A 45 -8.40 16.54 -11.84
CA GLU A 45 -7.78 15.32 -12.39
C GLU A 45 -6.58 15.65 -13.30
N HIS A 46 -6.49 16.89 -13.78
CA HIS A 46 -5.35 17.36 -14.58
C HIS A 46 -4.14 17.78 -13.74
N TRP A 47 -4.23 17.70 -12.40
CA TRP A 47 -3.07 17.97 -11.56
C TRP A 47 -2.05 16.84 -11.67
N PHE A 48 -0.79 17.22 -11.90
CA PHE A 48 0.32 16.27 -11.99
C PHE A 48 0.40 15.40 -10.72
N GLY A 49 0.42 14.07 -10.90
CA GLY A 49 0.50 13.12 -9.79
C GLY A 49 -0.81 12.93 -9.02
N PHE A 50 -1.94 13.47 -9.50
CA PHE A 50 -3.23 13.35 -8.82
C PHE A 50 -3.64 11.88 -8.65
N HIS A 51 -3.54 11.07 -9.71
CA HIS A 51 -3.99 9.69 -9.66
C HIS A 51 -3.09 8.82 -8.78
N GLY A 52 -1.77 9.00 -8.87
CA GLY A 52 -0.82 8.34 -7.98
C GLY A 52 -1.06 8.67 -6.50
N LEU A 53 -1.23 9.96 -6.17
CA LEU A 53 -1.48 10.41 -4.80
C LEU A 53 -2.85 9.95 -4.30
N PHE A 54 -3.89 10.07 -5.12
CA PHE A 54 -5.25 9.65 -4.79
C PHE A 54 -5.31 8.15 -4.49
N GLY A 55 -4.72 7.31 -5.34
CA GLY A 55 -4.64 5.86 -5.12
C GLY A 55 -3.90 5.50 -3.84
N PHE A 56 -2.77 6.17 -3.57
CA PHE A 56 -2.01 5.97 -2.34
C PHE A 56 -2.83 6.33 -1.09
N VAL A 57 -3.44 7.52 -1.07
CA VAL A 57 -4.26 7.99 0.05
C VAL A 57 -5.49 7.10 0.25
N ALA A 58 -6.14 6.66 -0.83
CA ALA A 58 -7.27 5.73 -0.76
C ALA A 58 -6.86 4.39 -0.14
N CYS A 59 -5.75 3.81 -0.56
CA CYS A 59 -5.23 2.55 0.01
C CYS A 59 -4.87 2.69 1.50
N VAL A 60 -4.11 3.73 1.87
CA VAL A 60 -3.75 3.99 3.27
C VAL A 60 -5.01 4.24 4.10
N GLY A 61 -5.94 5.05 3.59
CA GLY A 61 -7.22 5.32 4.22
C GLY A 61 -8.04 4.05 4.47
N LEU A 62 -8.10 3.14 3.51
CA LEU A 62 -8.78 1.85 3.64
C LEU A 62 -8.17 1.02 4.78
N VAL A 63 -6.85 0.87 4.83
CA VAL A 63 -6.15 0.11 5.87
C VAL A 63 -6.37 0.73 7.26
N LEU A 64 -6.28 2.05 7.38
CA LEU A 64 -6.53 2.75 8.64
C LEU A 64 -7.99 2.60 9.08
N THR A 65 -8.94 2.69 8.14
CA THR A 65 -10.36 2.48 8.42
C THR A 65 -10.63 1.07 8.89
N ALA A 66 -10.07 0.05 8.25
CA ALA A 66 -10.18 -1.34 8.68
C ALA A 66 -9.60 -1.55 10.10
N LYS A 67 -8.46 -0.91 10.40
CA LYS A 67 -7.85 -0.95 11.74
C LYS A 67 -8.73 -0.25 12.78
N ALA A 68 -9.36 0.87 12.44
CA ALA A 68 -10.30 1.56 13.32
C ALA A 68 -11.56 0.72 13.56
N LEU A 69 -12.12 0.12 12.50
CA LEU A 69 -13.27 -0.76 12.59
C LEU A 69 -13.00 -1.98 13.47
N ARG A 70 -11.77 -2.54 13.41
CA ARG A 70 -11.36 -3.62 14.32
C ARG A 70 -11.57 -3.23 15.79
N ARG A 71 -11.30 -1.99 16.19
CA ARG A 71 -11.51 -1.56 17.59
C ARG A 71 -12.98 -1.56 18.00
N ILE A 72 -13.89 -1.32 17.07
CA ILE A 72 -15.34 -1.32 17.31
C ILE A 72 -15.90 -2.75 17.28
N LEU A 73 -15.38 -3.57 16.36
CA LEU A 73 -15.93 -4.91 16.09
C LEU A 73 -15.33 -6.01 16.97
N MET A 74 -14.12 -5.81 17.52
CA MET A 74 -13.43 -6.83 18.32
C MET A 74 -14.28 -7.20 19.56
N ARG A 75 -14.66 -8.48 19.62
CA ARG A 75 -15.43 -9.07 20.71
C ARG A 75 -14.48 -9.67 21.76
N PRO A 76 -14.92 -9.80 23.03
CA PRO A 76 -14.17 -10.50 24.05
C PRO A 76 -13.97 -11.97 23.65
N GLU A 77 -12.86 -12.57 24.09
CA GLU A 77 -12.51 -13.96 23.76
C GLU A 77 -13.56 -14.95 24.28
N ASP A 78 -14.16 -14.67 25.44
CA ASP A 78 -15.21 -15.49 26.07
C ASP A 78 -16.61 -15.31 25.45
N TYR A 79 -16.74 -14.69 24.27
CA TYR A 79 -18.06 -14.36 23.68
C TYR A 79 -18.90 -15.60 23.34
N TYR A 80 -18.27 -16.74 23.04
CA TYR A 80 -18.95 -17.99 22.66
C TYR A 80 -18.92 -19.08 23.74
N ASP A 81 -18.14 -18.88 24.82
CA ASP A 81 -18.08 -19.78 25.96
C ASP A 81 -19.16 -19.46 27.03
N ARG A 82 -20.03 -18.50 26.74
CA ARG A 82 -21.25 -18.22 27.51
C ARG A 82 -22.52 -18.62 26.76
#